data_AF-E2C5W4-F1
#
_entry.id   AF-E2C5W4-F1
#
_cell.length_a   1.000
_cell.length_b   1.000
_cell.length_c   1.000
_cell.angle_alpha   90.00
_cell.angle_beta   90.00
_cell.angle_gamma   90.00
#
_symmetry.space_group_name_H-M   'P 1'
#
loop_
_entity.id
_entity.type
_entity.pdbx_description
1 polymer ?
#
loop_
_entity_poly.entity_id
_entity_poly.type
_entity_poly.pdbx_seq_one_letter_code
_entity_poly.pdbx_strand_id
1 'polypeptide(L)' 'PSDYWLFRRMQHDLAGHRFTSFAEIENWLQTWIASKDESFFRDGIRKLPEKWEKVVASDGKYF' A
#
# COMPACT_ATOMS: atom_id res chain seq x y z
N PRO A 1 0.38 -1.57 -7.89
CA PRO A 1 -0.54 -1.10 -6.82
C PRO A 1 0.04 -1.29 -5.42
N SER A 2 0.65 -2.44 -5.14
CA SER A 2 1.22 -2.75 -3.82
C SER A 2 2.18 -1.67 -3.32
N ASP A 3 3.17 -1.25 -4.11
CA ASP A 3 4.16 -0.26 -3.66
C ASP A 3 3.55 1.14 -3.39
N TYR A 4 2.92 1.74 -4.40
CA TYR A 4 2.39 3.11 -4.25
C TYR A 4 1.13 3.19 -3.38
N TRP A 5 0.38 2.08 -3.24
CA TRP A 5 -0.85 2.00 -2.47
C TRP A 5 -0.63 1.30 -1.14
N LEU A 6 -0.62 -0.03 -1.14
CA LEU A 6 -0.63 -0.89 0.04
C LEU A 6 0.55 -0.61 0.98
N PHE A 7 1.77 -0.80 0.51
CA PHE A 7 2.99 -0.65 1.31
C PHE A 7 3.21 0.79 1.73
N ARG A 8 2.86 1.76 0.89
CA ARG A 8 2.91 3.18 1.29
C ARG A 8 2.05 3.49 2.51
N ARG A 9 0.85 2.90 2.65
CA ARG A 9 0.02 3.09 3.86
C ARG A 9 0.55 2.26 5.02
N MET A 10 0.98 1.03 4.75
CA MET A 10 1.56 0.16 5.76
C MET A 10 2.79 0.77 6.42
N GLN A 11 3.68 1.41 5.64
CA GLN A 11 4.88 2.10 6.13
C GLN A 11 4.58 3.17 7.17
N HIS A 12 3.50 3.93 6.99
CA HIS A 12 3.08 4.95 7.95
C HIS A 12 2.73 4.31 9.30
N ASP A 13 1.98 3.22 9.28
CA ASP A 13 1.54 2.53 10.51
C ASP A 13 2.68 1.71 11.15
N LEU A 14 3.65 1.26 10.35
CA LEU A 14 4.85 0.57 10.79
C LEU A 14 5.86 1.49 11.50
N ALA A 15 5.92 2.78 11.16
CA ALA A 15 6.99 3.68 11.58
C ALA A 15 7.17 3.84 13.10
N GLY A 16 6.17 3.44 13.91
CA GLY A 16 6.21 3.47 15.37
C GLY A 16 6.34 2.10 16.05
N HIS A 17 6.39 0.99 15.30
CA HIS A 17 6.36 -0.35 15.87
C HIS A 17 7.76 -0.96 15.98
N ARG A 18 8.06 -1.59 17.12
CA ARG A 18 9.25 -2.44 17.31
C ARG A 18 8.77 -3.84 17.65
N PHE A 19 8.92 -4.76 16.70
CA PHE A 19 8.58 -6.16 16.91
C PHE A 19 9.73 -6.90 17.60
N THR A 20 9.41 -7.83 18.49
CA THR A 20 10.39 -8.68 19.19
C THR A 20 10.39 -10.11 18.69
N SER A 21 9.45 -10.49 17.80
CA SER A 21 9.39 -11.84 17.23
C SER A 21 8.72 -11.87 15.85
N PHE A 22 8.96 -12.94 15.11
CA PHE A 22 8.28 -13.18 13.82
C PHE A 22 6.76 -13.36 13.98
N ALA A 23 6.32 -14.05 15.04
CA ALA A 23 4.90 -14.26 15.31
C ALA A 23 4.15 -12.94 15.55
N GLU A 24 4.81 -11.96 16.16
CA GLU A 24 4.25 -10.62 16.37
C GLU A 24 4.09 -9.88 15.04
N ILE A 25 5.07 -9.99 14.14
CA ILE A 25 5.00 -9.42 12.78
C ILE A 25 3.82 -10.03 12.03
N GLU A 26 3.67 -11.36 12.06
CA GLU A 26 2.60 -12.07 11.37
C GLU A 26 1.23 -11.65 11.89
N ASN A 27 1.03 -11.61 13.22
CA ASN A 27 -0.23 -11.19 13.82
C ASN A 27 -0.56 -9.73 13.50
N TRP A 28 0.44 -8.83 13.55
CA TRP A 28 0.25 -7.43 13.18
C TRP A 28 -0.16 -7.28 11.72
N LEU A 29 0.50 -8.00 10.80
CA LEU A 29 0.17 -7.97 9.37
C LEU A 29 -1.24 -8.48 9.10
N GLN A 30 -1.63 -9.61 9.69
CA GLN A 30 -2.98 -10.17 9.55
C GLN A 30 -4.04 -9.19 10.06
N THR A 31 -3.82 -8.64 11.26
CA THR A 31 -4.72 -7.65 11.86
C THR A 31 -4.81 -6.39 11.00
N TRP A 32 -3.68 -5.89 10.50
CA TRP A 32 -3.63 -4.68 9.70
C TRP A 32 -4.37 -4.86 8.36
N ILE A 33 -4.17 -5.99 7.68
CA ILE A 33 -4.87 -6.29 6.42
C ILE A 33 -6.38 -6.46 6.68
N ALA A 34 -6.75 -7.22 7.71
CA ALA A 34 -8.16 -7.43 8.08
C ALA A 34 -8.87 -6.13 8.52
N SER A 35 -8.13 -5.13 8.99
CA SER A 35 -8.68 -3.81 9.34
C SER A 35 -9.09 -2.97 8.13
N LYS A 36 -8.65 -3.33 6.92
CA LYS A 36 -8.96 -2.56 5.71
C LYS A 36 -10.24 -3.08 5.07
N ASP A 37 -11.11 -2.15 4.73
CA ASP A 37 -12.34 -2.46 4.01
C ASP A 37 -12.07 -2.77 2.53
N GLU A 38 -13.04 -3.36 1.83
CA GLU A 38 -12.88 -3.73 0.43
C GLU A 38 -12.62 -2.50 -0.49
N SER A 39 -13.17 -1.33 -0.14
CA SER A 39 -12.94 -0.11 -0.91
C SER A 39 -11.49 0.34 -0.88
N PHE A 40 -10.79 0.13 0.23
CA PHE A 40 -9.36 0.40 0.32
C PHE A 40 -8.57 -0.30 -0.79
N PHE A 41 -8.81 -1.60 -1.02
CA PHE A 41 -8.10 -2.35 -2.06
C PHE A 41 -8.55 -1.92 -3.46
N ARG A 42 -9.87 -1.76 -3.65
CA ARG A 42 -10.45 -1.34 -4.93
C ARG A 42 -9.97 0.04 -5.36
N ASP A 43 -9.84 0.99 -4.45
CA ASP A 43 -9.39 2.36 -4.73
C ASP A 43 -7.92 2.38 -5.13
N GLY A 44 -7.10 1.52 -4.52
CA GLY A 44 -5.73 1.30 -4.96
C GLY A 44 -5.65 0.88 -6.42
N ILE A 45 -6.47 -0.09 -6.84
CA ILE A 45 -6.53 -0.56 -8.23
C ILE A 45 -7.11 0.51 -9.17
N ARG A 46 -8.19 1.19 -8.76
CA ARG A 46 -8.86 2.22 -9.58
C ARG A 46 -8.00 3.44 -9.90
N LYS A 47 -6.90 3.65 -9.17
CA LYS A 47 -5.91 4.69 -9.48
C LYS A 47 -4.91 4.32 -10.58
N LEU A 48 -4.92 3.08 -11.08
CA LEU A 48 -4.02 2.66 -12.16
C LEU A 48 -4.20 3.46 -13.46
N PRO A 49 -5.42 3.69 -13.99
CA PRO A 49 -5.60 4.49 -15.21
C PRO A 49 -5.00 5.90 -15.09
N GLU A 50 -5.30 6.61 -14.00
CA GLU A 50 -4.73 7.95 -13.72
C GLU A 50 -3.19 7.92 -13.71
N LYS A 51 -2.59 6.86 -13.14
CA LYS A 51 -1.14 6.70 -13.12
C LYS A 51 -0.58 6.40 -14.50
N TRP A 52 -1.22 5.56 -15.29
CA TRP A 52 -0.78 5.27 -16.66
C TRP A 52 -0.86 6.50 -17.55
N GLU A 53 -1.91 7.29 -17.45
CA GLU A 53 -2.03 8.58 -18.14
C GLU A 53 -0.87 9.51 -17.81
N LYS A 54 -0.48 9.59 -16.53
CA LYS A 54 0.68 10.39 -16.10
C LYS A 54 2.01 9.87 -16.66
N VAL A 55 2.21 8.55 -16.74
CA VAL A 55 3.40 7.97 -17.39
C VAL A 55 3.45 8.37 -18.87
N VAL A 56 2.34 8.23 -19.59
CA VAL A 56 2.26 8.56 -21.01
C VAL A 56 2.52 10.05 -21.24
N ALA A 57 1.89 10.92 -20.45
CA ALA A 57 2.09 12.37 -20.51
C ALA A 57 3.52 12.79 -20.12
N SER A 58 4.26 11.94 -19.40
CA SER A 58 5.64 12.19 -18.97
C SER A 58 6.68 11.52 -19.88
N ASP A 59 6.29 11.04 -21.07
CA ASP A 59 7.15 10.28 -21.99
C ASP A 59 7.87 9.10 -21.30
N GLY A 60 7.16 8.39 -20.42
CA GLY A 60 7.71 7.24 -19.70
C GLY A 60 8.56 7.59 -18.47
N LYS A 61 8.73 8.87 -18.12
CA LYS A 61 9.44 9.30 -16.90
C LYS A 61 8.59 9.09 -15.64
N TYR A 62 9.27 9.11 -14.50
CA TYR A 62 8.62 9.15 -13.18
C TYR A 62 7.86 10.47 -12.98
N PHE A 63 6.78 10.40 -12.20
CA PHE A 63 5.86 11.51 -11.89
C PHE A 63 5.36 11.42 -10.43
#